data_AF-A0A5E4BH06-F1
#
_entry.id   AF-A0A5E4BH06-F1
#
_cell.length_a   1.000
_cell.length_b   1.000
_cell.length_c   1.000
_cell.angle_alpha   90.00
_cell.angle_beta   90.00
_cell.angle_gamma   90.00
#
_symmetry.space_group_name_H-M   'P 1'
#
loop_
_entity.id
_entity.type
_entity.pdbx_description
1 polymer ?
#
loop_
_entity_poly.entity_id
_entity_poly.type
_entity_poly.pdbx_seq_one_letter_code
_entity_poly.pdbx_strand_id
1 'polypeptide(L)'
;MALRPPGSHICYLPARGRLETFALRDVPRVLGAKLAVLRLLTGYMQRRLREVSWGAGRGAPALTPCLQEGASPAPQPPAALGLCLLRFLGTSQALLLLFSNGTLQVSFSGLQTQLVLSGEGQGLLLTYWVRGQPGASYSLGTLQRRECAPAALQHLRHTLHLLQSL
;
A
#
# COMPACT_ATOMS: atom_id res chain seq x y z
N MET A 1 2.15 13.53 2.69
CA MET A 1 2.12 13.61 4.18
C MET A 1 1.44 12.35 4.68
N ALA A 2 1.96 11.72 5.73
CA ALA A 2 1.42 10.48 6.29
C ALA A 2 1.41 10.54 7.82
N LEU A 3 0.40 9.93 8.44
CA LEU A 3 0.37 9.69 9.89
C LEU A 3 1.11 8.39 10.17
N ARG A 4 2.08 8.40 11.09
CA ARG A 4 2.75 7.17 11.53
C ARG A 4 1.91 6.52 12.63
N PRO A 5 1.63 5.21 12.58
CA PRO A 5 1.16 4.48 13.77
C PRO A 5 2.20 4.61 14.89
N PRO A 6 1.84 4.95 16.15
CA PRO A 6 0.50 4.93 16.77
C PRO A 6 -0.32 6.24 16.66
N GLY A 7 0.02 7.13 15.73
CA GLY A 7 -0.72 8.36 15.43
C GLY A 7 -0.12 9.63 16.03
N SER A 8 1.01 9.54 16.74
CA SER A 8 1.65 10.66 17.45
C SER A 8 2.55 11.54 16.56
N HIS A 9 2.96 11.03 15.39
CA HIS A 9 3.90 11.68 14.49
C HIS A 9 3.35 11.74 13.07
N ILE A 10 3.80 12.76 12.34
CA ILE A 10 3.57 12.88 10.89
C ILE A 10 4.88 12.83 10.14
N CYS A 11 4.86 12.18 8.98
CA CYS A 11 5.90 12.26 7.98
C CYS A 11 5.46 13.22 6.87
N TYR A 12 6.29 14.18 6.52
CA TYR A 12 6.08 15.09 5.40
C TYR A 12 7.22 14.95 4.40
N LEU A 13 6.88 14.57 3.17
CA LEU A 13 7.80 14.59 2.04
C LEU A 13 7.42 15.79 1.16
N PRO A 14 8.22 16.87 1.13
CA PRO A 14 8.01 17.96 0.19
C PRO A 14 8.31 17.52 -1.25
N ALA A 15 7.81 18.27 -2.24
CA ALA A 15 8.10 18.00 -3.65
C ALA A 15 9.59 18.11 -3.99
N ARG A 16 10.32 18.93 -3.21
CA ARG A 16 11.78 19.05 -3.24
C ARG A 16 12.27 19.02 -1.81
N GLY A 17 13.23 18.16 -1.50
CA GLY A 17 13.81 18.03 -0.17
C GLY A 17 13.80 16.60 0.34
N ARG A 18 14.07 16.45 1.64
CA ARG A 18 14.12 15.16 2.33
C ARG A 18 12.84 14.93 3.12
N LEU A 19 12.62 13.68 3.50
CA LEU A 19 11.53 13.31 4.39
C LEU A 19 11.75 13.94 5.77
N GLU A 20 10.77 14.69 6.23
CA GLU A 20 10.76 15.30 7.56
C GLU A 20 9.73 14.59 8.45
N THR A 21 10.05 14.46 9.74
CA THR A 21 9.14 13.88 10.72
C THR A 21 8.89 14.89 11.83
N PHE A 22 7.62 15.13 12.15
CA PHE A 22 7.19 16.06 13.19
C PHE A 22 6.30 15.35 14.20
N ALA A 23 6.44 15.66 15.48
CA ALA A 23 5.41 15.33 16.46
C ALA A 23 4.16 16.19 16.18
N LEU A 24 2.97 15.67 16.46
CA LEU A 24 1.70 16.36 16.16
C LEU A 24 1.57 17.76 16.80
N ARG A 25 2.23 17.98 17.93
CA ARG A 25 2.26 19.26 18.66
C ARG A 25 3.23 20.28 18.05
N ASP A 26 4.25 19.81 17.33
CA ASP A 26 5.35 20.62 16.80
C ASP A 26 5.24 20.81 15.28
N VAL A 27 4.08 20.52 14.69
CA VAL A 27 3.87 20.65 13.25
C VAL A 27 3.91 22.14 12.87
N PRO A 28 4.77 22.53 11.90
CA PRO A 28 4.81 23.91 11.43
C PRO A 28 3.44 24.41 10.99
N ARG A 29 3.09 25.66 11.33
CA ARG A 29 1.79 26.27 10.98
C ARG A 29 1.50 26.21 9.47
N VAL A 30 2.52 26.32 8.63
CA VAL A 30 2.43 26.18 7.16
C VAL A 30 1.89 24.83 6.69
N LEU A 31 2.04 23.78 7.51
CA LEU A 31 1.48 22.45 7.26
C LEU A 31 0.10 22.25 7.89
N GLY A 32 -0.44 23.23 8.60
CA GLY A 32 -1.68 23.13 9.37
C GLY A 32 -2.88 22.69 8.53
N ALA A 33 -3.08 23.29 7.35
CA ALA A 33 -4.16 22.90 6.45
C ALA A 33 -4.01 21.45 5.94
N LYS A 34 -2.79 21.04 5.57
CA LYS A 34 -2.49 19.66 5.13
C LYS A 34 -2.74 18.66 6.26
N LEU A 35 -2.38 19.02 7.49
CA LEU A 35 -2.65 18.20 8.68
C LEU A 35 -4.15 18.05 8.95
N ALA A 36 -4.94 19.13 8.80
CA ALA A 36 -6.39 19.08 8.97
C ALA A 36 -7.05 18.14 7.96
N VAL A 37 -6.67 18.23 6.68
CA VAL A 37 -7.14 17.30 5.63
C VAL A 37 -6.75 15.87 5.94
N LEU A 38 -5.51 15.63 6.37
CA LEU A 38 -5.04 14.29 6.73
C LEU A 38 -5.88 13.70 7.87
N ARG A 39 -6.16 14.47 8.93
CA ARG A 39 -7.03 14.04 10.05
C ARG A 39 -8.45 13.75 9.59
N LEU A 40 -9.01 14.58 8.71
CA LEU A 40 -10.34 14.37 8.15
C LEU A 40 -10.40 13.04 7.40
N LEU A 41 -9.45 12.79 6.50
CA LEU A 41 -9.37 11.54 5.73
C LEU A 41 -9.18 10.34 6.66
N THR A 42 -8.28 10.42 7.63
CA THR A 42 -8.08 9.34 8.62
C THR A 42 -9.36 9.03 9.37
N GLY A 43 -10.05 10.04 9.91
CA GLY A 43 -11.30 9.84 10.62
C GLY A 43 -12.44 9.36 9.72
N TYR A 44 -12.47 9.76 8.45
CA TYR A 44 -13.43 9.24 7.47
C TYR A 44 -13.18 7.76 7.20
N MET A 45 -11.94 7.39 6.88
CA MET A 45 -11.55 6.02 6.56
C MET A 45 -11.83 5.06 7.74
N GLN A 46 -11.47 5.46 8.97
CA GLN A 46 -11.72 4.65 10.18
C GLN A 46 -13.21 4.37 10.43
N ARG A 47 -14.09 5.31 10.07
CA ARG A 47 -15.54 5.20 10.34
C ARG A 47 -16.32 4.53 9.22
N ARG A 48 -15.84 4.65 7.97
CA ARG A 48 -16.66 4.37 6.78
C ARG A 48 -16.10 3.27 5.90
N LEU A 49 -14.82 2.94 6.02
CA LEU A 49 -14.18 1.93 5.20
C LEU A 49 -13.86 0.69 6.03
N ARG A 50 -14.00 -0.48 5.40
CA ARG A 50 -13.52 -1.73 5.97
C ARG A 50 -12.07 -1.91 5.56
N GLU A 51 -11.26 -2.39 6.48
CA GLU A 51 -9.89 -2.78 6.18
C GLU A 51 -9.90 -3.94 5.19
N VAL A 52 -9.17 -3.80 4.09
CA VAL A 52 -8.83 -4.94 3.23
C VAL A 52 -7.56 -5.53 3.83
N SER A 53 -7.73 -6.47 4.76
CA SER A 53 -6.60 -7.10 5.43
C SER A 53 -5.84 -7.96 4.43
N TRP A 54 -4.55 -7.65 4.24
CA TRP A 54 -3.65 -8.52 3.53
C TRP A 54 -3.34 -9.67 4.48
N GLY A 55 -4.13 -10.75 4.39
CA GLY A 55 -3.83 -11.99 5.09
C GLY A 55 -2.42 -12.42 4.71
N ALA A 56 -1.49 -12.30 5.67
CA ALA A 56 -0.20 -12.97 5.56
C ALA A 56 -0.51 -14.45 5.37
N GLY A 57 -0.23 -14.95 4.17
CA GLY A 57 -0.28 -16.39 3.91
C GLY A 57 0.54 -17.10 4.97
N ARG A 58 -0.01 -18.18 5.51
CA ARG A 58 0.67 -19.09 6.43
C ARG A 58 1.96 -19.59 5.76
N GLY A 59 3.08 -18.89 5.97
CA GLY A 59 4.38 -19.23 5.37
C GLY A 59 5.29 -18.08 4.94
N ALA A 60 4.91 -16.81 5.03
CA ALA A 60 5.82 -15.67 4.85
C ALA A 60 5.88 -14.83 6.13
N PRO A 61 7.05 -14.29 6.54
CA PRO A 61 7.17 -13.54 7.78
C PRO A 61 6.24 -12.34 7.71
N ALA A 62 5.23 -12.37 8.58
CA ALA A 62 4.26 -11.32 8.73
C ALA A 62 4.99 -10.00 9.04
N LEU A 63 4.68 -8.95 8.28
CA LEU A 63 4.88 -7.58 8.74
C LEU A 63 3.85 -7.24 9.83
N THR A 64 3.77 -8.06 10.87
CA THR A 64 3.06 -7.74 12.11
C THR A 64 3.95 -6.81 12.94
N PRO A 65 3.44 -5.69 13.45
CA PRO A 65 3.97 -5.15 14.68
C PRO A 65 3.63 -6.17 15.77
N CYS A 66 4.64 -6.90 16.24
CA CYS A 66 4.51 -7.81 17.36
C CYS A 66 4.03 -7.02 18.59
N LEU A 67 2.75 -7.11 18.95
CA LEU A 67 2.33 -6.94 20.33
C LEU A 67 2.60 -8.27 21.02
N GLN A 68 3.83 -8.43 21.50
CA GLN A 68 4.18 -9.47 22.46
C GLN A 68 3.93 -8.88 23.84
N GLU A 69 2.79 -9.25 24.42
CA GLU A 69 2.40 -8.92 25.78
C GLU A 69 3.38 -9.63 26.74
N GLY A 70 4.20 -8.85 27.47
CA GLY A 70 4.96 -9.36 28.62
C GLY A 70 6.49 -9.37 28.56
N ALA A 71 7.16 -8.58 27.72
CA ALA A 71 8.61 -8.37 27.85
C ALA A 71 9.02 -6.91 27.62
N SER A 72 9.83 -6.39 28.55
CA SER A 72 10.41 -5.04 28.60
C SER A 72 10.91 -4.55 27.22
N PRO A 73 10.62 -3.30 26.81
CA PRO A 73 10.89 -2.86 25.45
C PRO A 73 12.38 -2.59 25.24
N ALA A 74 13.06 -3.53 24.58
CA ALA A 74 14.27 -3.20 23.84
C ALA A 74 13.91 -2.18 22.72
N PRO A 75 14.79 -1.22 22.39
CA PRO A 75 14.51 -0.19 21.40
C PRO A 75 14.22 -0.86 20.05
N GLN A 76 12.95 -0.82 19.65
CA GLN A 76 12.53 -1.29 18.34
C GLN A 76 13.28 -0.50 17.26
N PRO A 77 13.84 -1.16 16.23
CA PRO A 77 14.46 -0.44 15.12
C PRO A 77 13.42 0.51 14.52
N PRO A 78 13.82 1.72 14.08
CA PRO A 78 12.89 2.73 13.58
C PRO A 78 12.04 2.10 12.50
N ALA A 79 10.74 1.99 12.77
CA ALA A 79 9.76 1.33 11.91
C ALA A 79 10.04 1.72 10.45
N ALA A 80 10.19 0.70 9.59
CA ALA A 80 10.54 0.83 8.18
C ALA A 80 9.90 2.08 7.58
N LEU A 81 10.71 2.86 6.87
CA LEU A 81 10.29 4.11 6.21
C LEU A 81 8.93 3.89 5.54
N GLY A 82 7.92 4.61 6.03
CA GLY A 82 6.53 4.38 5.63
C GLY A 82 6.39 4.47 4.12
N LEU A 83 5.86 3.41 3.52
CA LEU A 83 5.55 3.34 2.09
C LEU A 83 4.82 4.61 1.66
N CYS A 84 5.40 5.36 0.72
CA CYS A 84 4.82 6.59 0.21
C CYS A 84 4.10 6.30 -1.11
N LEU A 85 2.86 6.78 -1.24
CA LEU A 85 2.18 6.79 -2.53
C LEU A 85 2.83 7.84 -3.43
N LEU A 86 3.41 7.38 -4.54
CA LEU A 86 4.08 8.24 -5.53
C LEU A 86 3.09 8.75 -6.57
N ARG A 87 2.28 7.86 -7.15
CA ARG A 87 1.29 8.19 -8.17
C ARG A 87 0.01 7.41 -7.94
N PHE A 88 -1.10 7.99 -8.38
CA PHE A 88 -2.38 7.30 -8.46
C PHE A 88 -3.09 7.68 -9.76
N LEU A 89 -3.91 6.76 -10.28
CA LEU A 89 -4.78 6.98 -11.42
C LEU A 89 -6.14 6.38 -11.11
N GLY A 90 -7.19 7.19 -11.15
CA GLY A 90 -8.57 6.73 -11.04
C GLY A 90 -9.24 6.80 -12.40
N THR A 91 -9.74 5.66 -12.89
CA THR A 91 -10.64 5.57 -14.04
C THR A 91 -12.01 5.10 -13.58
N SER A 92 -13.00 5.10 -14.48
CA SER A 92 -14.32 4.52 -14.19
C SER A 92 -14.24 3.02 -13.87
N GLN A 93 -13.19 2.35 -14.33
CA GLN A 93 -13.01 0.89 -14.25
C GLN A 93 -12.01 0.45 -13.18
N ALA A 94 -11.05 1.28 -12.78
CA ALA A 94 -10.03 0.89 -11.83
C ALA A 94 -9.38 2.08 -11.11
N LEU A 95 -8.85 1.82 -9.91
CA LEU A 95 -7.95 2.71 -9.19
C LEU A 95 -6.58 2.04 -9.10
N LEU A 96 -5.57 2.72 -9.63
CA LEU A 96 -4.17 2.31 -9.62
C LEU A 96 -3.38 3.17 -8.64
N LEU A 97 -2.53 2.54 -7.85
CA LEU A 97 -1.68 3.13 -6.80
C LEU A 97 -0.24 2.63 -6.98
N LEU A 98 0.72 3.54 -7.13
CA LEU A 98 2.14 3.23 -7.22
C LEU A 98 2.87 3.72 -5.97
N PHE A 99 3.55 2.82 -5.27
CA PHE A 99 4.26 3.09 -4.03
C PHE A 99 5.77 3.24 -4.22
N SER A 100 6.43 3.85 -3.23
CA SER A 100 7.85 4.17 -3.25
C SER A 100 8.79 2.98 -3.27
N ASN A 101 8.33 1.79 -2.85
CA ASN A 101 9.09 0.56 -2.94
C ASN A 101 8.89 -0.18 -4.29
N GLY A 102 8.21 0.45 -5.26
CA GLY A 102 7.90 -0.16 -6.54
C GLY A 102 6.65 -1.06 -6.53
N THR A 103 5.96 -1.22 -5.39
CA THR A 103 4.68 -1.93 -5.36
C THR A 103 3.63 -1.15 -6.15
N LEU A 104 2.93 -1.84 -7.05
CA LEU A 104 1.77 -1.33 -7.77
C LEU A 104 0.52 -2.09 -7.32
N GLN A 105 -0.50 -1.36 -6.89
CA GLN A 105 -1.80 -1.92 -6.53
C GLN A 105 -2.88 -1.39 -7.45
N VAL A 106 -3.73 -2.26 -7.98
CA VAL A 106 -4.87 -1.92 -8.81
C VAL A 106 -6.12 -2.55 -8.23
N SER A 107 -7.14 -1.74 -7.95
CA SER A 107 -8.46 -2.21 -7.56
C SER A 107 -9.46 -1.95 -8.68
N PHE A 108 -10.13 -2.99 -9.15
CA PHE A 108 -11.12 -2.88 -10.23
C PHE A 108 -12.51 -2.57 -9.68
N SER A 109 -13.19 -1.60 -10.27
CA SER A 109 -14.57 -1.27 -9.93
C SER A 109 -15.51 -2.39 -10.39
N GLY A 110 -16.52 -2.70 -9.58
CA GLY A 110 -17.54 -3.72 -9.89
C GLY A 110 -17.19 -5.18 -9.55
N LEU A 111 -15.91 -5.57 -9.47
CA LEU A 111 -15.53 -6.99 -9.29
C LEU A 111 -15.01 -7.38 -7.90
N GLN A 112 -14.87 -6.43 -6.96
CA GLN A 112 -14.17 -6.66 -5.68
C GLN A 112 -12.82 -7.40 -5.85
N THR A 113 -12.16 -7.18 -6.99
CA THR A 113 -10.88 -7.78 -7.31
C THR A 113 -9.78 -6.73 -7.18
N GLN A 114 -8.65 -7.16 -6.62
CA GLN A 114 -7.47 -6.34 -6.52
C GLN A 114 -6.28 -7.10 -7.08
N LEU A 115 -5.36 -6.37 -7.67
CA LEU A 115 -4.16 -6.87 -8.28
C LEU A 115 -2.98 -6.13 -7.68
N VAL A 116 -2.08 -6.87 -7.04
CA VAL A 116 -0.87 -6.31 -6.43
C VAL A 116 0.33 -6.87 -7.17
N LEU A 117 1.17 -5.98 -7.68
CA LEU A 117 2.45 -6.28 -8.27
C LEU A 117 3.52 -5.78 -7.31
N SER A 118 4.31 -6.68 -6.74
CA SER A 118 5.45 -6.35 -5.90
C SER A 118 6.74 -6.85 -6.55
N GLY A 119 7.81 -6.08 -6.39
CA GLY A 119 9.14 -6.43 -6.87
C GLY A 119 10.15 -6.11 -5.79
N GLU A 120 10.40 -7.06 -4.90
CA GLU A 120 11.44 -6.94 -3.88
C GLU A 120 12.56 -7.94 -4.22
N GLY A 121 13.74 -7.42 -4.59
CA GLY A 121 14.96 -8.21 -4.77
C GLY A 121 15.05 -9.04 -6.06
N GLN A 122 14.39 -10.20 -6.11
CA GLN A 122 14.72 -11.29 -7.07
C GLN A 122 13.62 -11.66 -8.09
N GLY A 123 12.49 -10.95 -8.13
CA GLY A 123 11.49 -11.21 -9.16
C GLY A 123 10.18 -10.45 -8.94
N LEU A 124 9.48 -10.21 -10.05
CA LEU A 124 8.14 -9.62 -10.03
C LEU A 124 7.13 -10.69 -9.60
N LEU A 125 6.35 -10.39 -8.55
CA LEU A 125 5.27 -11.23 -8.04
C LEU A 125 3.93 -10.52 -8.26
N LEU A 126 3.00 -11.24 -8.88
CA LEU A 126 1.63 -10.83 -9.08
C LEU A 126 0.72 -11.55 -8.08
N THR A 127 0.16 -10.83 -7.10
CA THR A 127 -0.86 -11.36 -6.19
C THR A 127 -2.24 -10.90 -6.61
N TYR A 128 -3.10 -11.86 -6.92
CA TYR A 128 -4.50 -11.61 -7.25
C TYR A 128 -5.37 -11.77 -6.00
N TRP A 129 -6.22 -10.80 -5.72
CA TRP A 129 -7.11 -10.78 -4.57
C TRP A 129 -8.55 -10.75 -5.05
N VAL A 130 -9.40 -11.56 -4.41
CA VAL A 130 -10.82 -11.63 -4.74
C VAL A 130 -11.60 -11.46 -3.44
N ARG A 131 -12.51 -10.47 -3.41
CA ARG A 131 -13.35 -10.16 -2.23
C ARG A 131 -12.54 -9.94 -0.95
N GLY A 132 -11.36 -9.34 -1.07
CA GLY A 132 -10.47 -9.04 0.06
C GLY A 132 -9.76 -10.25 0.68
N GLN A 133 -9.74 -11.41 -0.01
CA GLN A 133 -8.93 -12.55 0.38
C GLN A 133 -7.75 -12.74 -0.58
N PRO A 134 -6.57 -13.19 -0.09
CA PRO A 134 -5.44 -13.49 -0.95
C PRO A 134 -5.85 -14.66 -1.83
N GLY A 135 -5.93 -14.42 -3.13
CA GLY A 135 -6.10 -15.46 -4.12
C GLY A 135 -4.74 -16.04 -4.53
N ALA A 136 -4.61 -16.35 -5.81
CA ALA A 136 -3.38 -16.91 -6.34
C ALA A 136 -2.27 -15.85 -6.49
N SER A 137 -1.04 -16.26 -6.18
CA SER A 137 0.17 -15.48 -6.45
C SER A 137 0.97 -16.13 -7.58
N TYR A 138 1.41 -15.33 -8.54
CA TYR A 138 2.10 -15.79 -9.74
C TYR A 138 3.45 -15.10 -9.86
N SER A 139 4.51 -15.90 -10.00
CA SER A 139 5.83 -15.38 -10.32
C SER A 139 5.89 -14.91 -11.78
N LEU A 140 6.84 -14.03 -12.11
CA LEU A 140 7.09 -13.63 -13.49
C LEU A 140 7.30 -14.84 -14.43
N GLY A 141 8.03 -15.87 -13.99
CA GLY A 141 8.24 -17.08 -14.79
C GLY A 141 6.94 -17.83 -15.09
N THR A 142 6.04 -17.92 -14.10
CA THR A 142 4.70 -18.51 -14.25
C THR A 142 3.83 -17.70 -15.21
N LEU A 143 3.91 -16.37 -15.14
CA LEU A 143 3.20 -15.48 -16.07
C LEU A 143 3.71 -15.59 -17.51
N GLN A 144 5.03 -15.68 -17.69
CA GLN A 144 5.66 -15.84 -19.00
C GLN A 144 5.26 -17.16 -19.67
N ARG A 145 5.20 -18.26 -18.89
CA ARG A 145 4.71 -19.57 -19.38
C ARG A 145 3.19 -19.66 -19.49
N ARG A 146 2.45 -18.58 -19.16
CA ARG A 146 0.98 -18.52 -19.17
C ARG A 146 0.31 -19.58 -18.28
N GLU A 147 1.02 -20.03 -17.24
CA GLU A 147 0.54 -21.00 -16.24
C GLU A 147 -0.30 -20.30 -15.15
N CYS A 148 -1.21 -19.42 -15.55
CA CYS A 148 -1.99 -18.59 -14.63
C CYS A 148 -3.45 -18.48 -15.08
N ALA A 149 -4.32 -18.08 -14.16
CA ALA A 149 -5.74 -17.94 -14.46
C ALA A 149 -5.96 -16.91 -15.57
N PRO A 150 -6.81 -17.17 -16.58
CA PRO A 150 -7.07 -16.23 -17.68
C PRO A 150 -7.51 -14.85 -17.21
N ALA A 151 -8.32 -14.80 -16.14
CA ALA A 151 -8.75 -13.55 -15.52
C ALA A 151 -7.57 -12.73 -14.96
N ALA A 152 -6.56 -13.38 -14.37
CA ALA A 152 -5.37 -12.71 -13.85
C ALA A 152 -4.54 -12.09 -14.99
N LEU A 153 -4.37 -12.80 -16.11
CA LEU A 153 -3.69 -12.28 -17.30
C LEU A 153 -4.44 -11.10 -17.93
N GLN A 154 -5.76 -11.17 -18.01
CA GLN A 154 -6.58 -10.09 -18.54
C GLN A 154 -6.45 -8.82 -17.68
N HIS A 155 -6.56 -8.95 -16.36
CA HIS A 155 -6.40 -7.83 -15.44
C HIS A 155 -4.97 -7.28 -15.46
N LEU A 156 -3.95 -8.12 -15.63
CA LEU A 156 -2.57 -7.67 -15.81
C LEU A 156 -2.42 -6.84 -17.10
N ARG A 157 -2.94 -7.32 -18.23
CA ARG A 157 -2.91 -6.57 -19.50
C ARG A 157 -3.61 -5.23 -19.38
N HIS A 158 -4.78 -5.20 -18.74
CA HIS A 158 -5.51 -3.96 -18.50
C HIS A 158 -4.69 -3.00 -17.62
N THR A 159 -4.05 -3.52 -16.58
CA THR A 159 -3.15 -2.74 -15.72
C THR A 159 -1.98 -2.14 -16.49
N LEU A 160 -1.35 -2.91 -17.39
CA LEU A 160 -0.27 -2.42 -18.25
C LEU A 160 -0.76 -1.32 -19.20
N HIS A 161 -1.95 -1.47 -19.77
CA HIS A 161 -2.56 -0.43 -20.60
C HIS A 161 -2.84 0.85 -19.81
N LEU A 162 -3.33 0.74 -18.57
CA LEU A 162 -3.51 1.89 -17.68
C LEU A 162 -2.17 2.57 -17.34
N LEU A 163 -1.12 1.79 -17.10
CA LEU A 163 0.22 2.33 -16.86
C LEU A 163 0.80 3.06 -18.07
N GLN A 164 0.52 2.59 -19.28
CA GLN A 164 0.95 3.27 -20.52
C GLN A 164 0.21 4.58 -20.76
N SER A 165 -0.94 4.79 -20.11
CA SER A 165 -1.71 6.04 -20.18
C SER A 165 -1.34 7.08 -19.11
N LEU A 166 -0.36 6.77 -18.26
CA LEU A 166 0.23 7.69 -17.27
C LEU A 166 1.38 8.50 -17.84
#